data_AF-A0AAV3UGN0-F1
#
_entry.id   AF-A0AAV3UGN0-F1
#
_cell.length_a   1.000
_cell.length_b   1.000
_cell.length_c   1.000
_cell.angle_alpha   90.00
_cell.angle_beta   90.00
_cell.angle_gamma   90.00
#
_symmetry.space_group_name_H-M   'P 1'
#
loop_
_entity.id
_entity.type
_entity.pdbx_description
1 polymer ?
#
loop_
_entity_poly.entity_id
_entity_poly.type
_entity_poly.pdbx_seq_one_letter_code
_entity_poly.pdbx_strand_id
1 'polypeptide(L)'
;MSTKETTAVSEDEARRVAMEAIRFNLGTYLRLDDGEFDEDELEYTFPITLRSPKLILDENKENAVALRFLDPIHVGDVTVDASTKDVDHPTSKQVKAKLEEYEKELNEAVQKALVRASGSSLSHLPFPENQYAPIQDLLSEVILNDEIDVDAIRTMDSYEDGEKYQQHIDSLVELDLLKRGNVTLRSGDVLNTIQEKDKFEGQKIETHQDELNAALGRYFQHNVGEFDMIKRTLGPYLALAGFYYQRALTLGELPIIKENDLRDGIKLEYSGRERRKKLFKMSRYLIQLEDVGVLNSVYQNGERYWVGDDTTFTQLQATADQLGPVTELFSPSLSEQQTFGSLSD
;
A
#
# COMPACT_ATOMS: atom_id res chain seq x y z
N MET A 1 7.86 26.00 55.53
CA MET A 1 8.32 25.82 54.14
C MET A 1 9.38 24.73 54.18
N SER A 2 8.98 23.50 53.87
CA SER A 2 9.88 22.35 53.82
C SER A 2 10.38 22.24 52.38
N THR A 3 11.65 22.51 52.17
CA THR A 3 12.38 22.16 50.95
C THR A 3 12.36 20.64 50.83
N LYS A 4 11.44 20.09 50.01
CA LYS A 4 11.67 18.77 49.41
C LYS A 4 12.89 18.96 48.51
N GLU A 5 14.06 18.54 48.98
CA GLU A 5 15.17 18.23 48.07
C GLU A 5 14.61 17.32 47.00
N THR A 6 14.68 17.78 45.75
CA THR A 6 14.30 17.06 44.54
C THR A 6 15.14 15.79 44.47
N THR A 7 14.60 14.70 45.02
CA THR A 7 15.10 13.32 44.88
C THR A 7 14.81 12.73 43.51
N ALA A 8 14.26 13.51 42.59
CA ALA A 8 14.03 13.12 41.21
C ALA A 8 15.37 13.07 40.46
N VAL A 9 15.61 11.96 39.76
CA VAL A 9 16.73 11.82 38.83
C VAL A 9 16.60 12.83 37.69
N SER A 10 17.74 13.26 37.13
CA SER A 10 17.73 14.15 35.97
C SER A 10 17.22 13.41 34.73
N GLU A 11 16.70 14.16 33.75
CA GLU A 11 16.27 13.61 32.46
C GLU A 11 17.41 12.81 31.80
N ASP A 12 18.66 13.30 31.84
CA ASP A 12 19.82 12.59 31.29
C ASP A 12 20.05 11.22 31.97
N GLU A 13 19.87 11.15 33.28
CA GLU A 13 20.02 9.92 34.06
C GLU A 13 18.86 8.95 33.75
N ALA A 14 17.63 9.45 33.69
CA ALA A 14 16.45 8.68 33.30
C ALA A 14 16.58 8.12 31.87
N ARG A 15 16.99 8.96 30.91
CA ARG A 15 17.21 8.58 29.52
C ARG A 15 18.31 7.51 29.39
N ARG A 16 19.40 7.63 30.16
CA ARG A 16 20.47 6.62 30.19
C ARG A 16 19.95 5.27 30.68
N VAL A 17 19.23 5.27 31.80
CA VAL A 17 18.66 4.06 32.42
C VAL A 17 17.63 3.41 31.50
N ALA A 18 16.74 4.20 30.90
CA ALA A 18 15.80 3.75 29.87
C ALA A 18 16.53 3.11 28.68
N MET A 19 17.54 3.78 28.11
CA MET A 19 18.26 3.27 26.94
C MET A 19 19.03 1.97 27.23
N GLU A 20 19.57 1.81 28.45
CA GLU A 20 20.21 0.57 28.90
C GLU A 20 19.20 -0.59 28.96
N ALA A 21 18.01 -0.36 29.53
CA ALA A 21 16.96 -1.36 29.60
C ALA A 21 16.46 -1.77 28.20
N ILE A 22 16.23 -0.80 27.30
CA ILE A 22 15.79 -1.06 25.92
C ILE A 22 16.84 -1.86 25.14
N ARG A 23 18.12 -1.49 25.22
CA ARG A 23 19.18 -2.22 24.52
C ARG A 23 19.33 -3.66 25.02
N PHE A 24 19.20 -3.86 26.33
CA PHE A 24 19.33 -5.18 26.95
C PHE A 24 18.14 -6.09 26.63
N ASN A 25 16.91 -5.56 26.70
CA ASN A 25 15.69 -6.37 26.59
C ASN A 25 15.11 -6.44 25.17
N LEU A 26 15.30 -5.40 24.35
CA LEU A 26 14.62 -5.24 23.05
C LEU A 26 15.60 -5.17 21.86
N GLY A 27 16.86 -4.78 22.10
CA GLY A 27 17.94 -4.83 21.12
C GLY A 27 18.54 -3.46 20.77
N THR A 28 19.61 -3.47 19.97
CA THR A 28 20.49 -2.30 19.77
C THR A 28 20.02 -1.31 18.69
N TYR A 29 19.04 -1.69 17.87
CA TYR A 29 18.56 -0.87 16.75
C TYR A 29 17.49 0.15 17.16
N LEU A 30 16.95 0.02 18.37
CA LEU A 30 15.95 0.93 18.93
C LEU A 30 16.62 2.17 19.53
N ARG A 31 15.94 3.31 19.41
CA ARG A 31 16.34 4.60 19.96
C ARG A 31 15.22 5.20 20.79
N LEU A 32 15.58 6.16 21.63
CA LEU A 32 14.64 6.99 22.36
C LEU A 32 14.55 8.34 21.68
N ASP A 33 13.33 8.83 21.48
CA ASP A 33 13.07 10.21 21.06
C ASP A 33 13.08 11.15 22.28
N ASP A 34 12.72 12.41 22.08
CA ASP A 34 12.54 13.35 23.19
C ASP A 34 11.41 12.91 24.12
N GLY A 35 11.69 12.97 25.42
CA GLY A 35 10.78 12.50 26.46
C GLY A 35 10.03 13.63 27.15
N GLU A 36 8.94 13.26 27.80
CA GLU A 36 8.13 14.15 28.61
C GLU A 36 8.23 13.73 30.08
N PHE A 37 8.15 14.71 30.99
CA PHE A 37 8.14 14.47 32.44
C PHE A 37 6.75 14.76 33.00
N ASP A 38 6.16 13.76 33.66
CA ASP A 38 4.94 13.92 34.42
C ASP A 38 5.28 14.31 35.87
N GLU A 39 4.94 15.54 36.26
CA GLU A 39 5.20 16.04 37.62
C GLU A 39 4.29 15.42 38.69
N ASP A 40 3.09 14.95 38.31
CA ASP A 40 2.11 14.37 39.23
C ASP A 40 2.46 12.92 39.58
N GLU A 41 2.94 12.17 38.59
CA GLU A 41 3.37 10.76 38.75
C GLU A 41 4.87 10.64 39.08
N LEU A 42 5.65 11.72 38.86
CA LEU A 42 7.12 11.74 38.96
C LEU A 42 7.77 10.73 38.00
N GLU A 43 7.30 10.66 36.77
CA GLU A 43 7.76 9.71 35.76
C GLU A 43 8.27 10.41 34.50
N TYR A 44 9.37 9.90 33.94
CA TYR A 44 9.81 10.28 32.60
C TYR A 44 9.31 9.26 31.59
N THR A 45 8.66 9.72 30.53
CA THR A 45 8.23 8.86 29.41
C THR A 45 9.01 9.22 28.16
N PHE A 46 9.70 8.25 27.57
CA PHE A 46 10.45 8.42 26.32
C PHE A 46 9.84 7.54 25.21
N PRO A 47 9.51 8.11 24.04
CA PRO A 47 9.08 7.32 22.90
C PRO A 47 10.20 6.44 22.35
N ILE A 48 9.93 5.15 22.15
CA ILE A 48 10.86 4.20 21.52
C ILE A 48 10.64 4.24 20.01
N THR A 49 11.69 4.54 19.26
CA THR A 49 11.68 4.60 17.81
C THR A 49 12.64 3.61 17.18
N LEU A 50 12.23 3.00 16.06
CA LEU A 50 13.10 2.19 15.20
C LEU A 50 13.45 2.99 13.96
N ARG A 51 14.74 3.35 13.80
CA ARG A 51 15.29 3.87 12.54
C ARG A 51 16.11 2.78 11.89
N SER A 52 15.48 1.97 11.04
CA SER A 52 16.16 0.88 10.35
C SER A 52 17.06 1.44 9.24
N PRO A 53 18.40 1.29 9.34
CA PRO A 53 19.27 1.55 8.21
C PRO A 53 19.03 0.49 7.14
N LYS A 54 18.77 0.92 5.91
CA LYS A 54 18.73 0.06 4.74
C LYS A 54 19.98 0.30 3.91
N LEU A 55 20.86 -0.70 3.92
CA LEU A 55 22.03 -0.76 3.05
C LEU A 55 21.54 -1.13 1.65
N ILE A 56 21.68 -0.20 0.71
CA ILE A 56 21.43 -0.43 -0.72
C ILE A 56 22.71 -1.01 -1.28
N LEU A 57 22.60 -2.20 -1.85
CA LEU A 57 23.71 -2.90 -2.48
C LEU A 57 23.61 -2.77 -4.01
N ASP A 58 24.73 -2.96 -4.71
CA ASP A 58 24.76 -3.03 -6.17
C ASP A 58 23.97 -4.23 -6.72
N GLU A 59 23.77 -4.30 -8.04
CA GLU A 59 23.02 -5.37 -8.72
C GLU A 59 23.51 -6.79 -8.33
N ASN A 60 24.80 -6.92 -8.00
CA ASN A 60 25.43 -8.19 -7.60
C ASN A 60 25.37 -8.45 -6.08
N LYS A 61 24.85 -7.50 -5.29
CA LYS A 61 24.81 -7.52 -3.82
C LYS A 61 26.19 -7.59 -3.17
N GLU A 62 27.24 -7.18 -3.87
CA GLU A 62 28.62 -7.28 -3.39
C GLU A 62 29.08 -5.99 -2.70
N ASN A 63 28.61 -4.82 -3.17
CA ASN A 63 29.04 -3.53 -2.63
C ASN A 63 27.87 -2.67 -2.18
N ALA A 64 28.04 -1.94 -1.08
CA ALA A 64 27.08 -0.94 -0.63
C ALA A 64 27.17 0.32 -1.50
N VAL A 65 26.08 0.67 -2.18
CA VAL A 65 25.96 1.84 -3.06
C VAL A 65 25.37 3.02 -2.31
N ALA A 66 24.46 2.78 -1.36
CA ALA A 66 23.88 3.83 -0.53
C ALA A 66 23.41 3.30 0.83
N LEU A 67 23.30 4.19 1.82
CA LEU A 67 22.69 3.91 3.11
C LEU A 67 21.51 4.86 3.28
N ARG A 68 20.29 4.32 3.30
CA ARG A 68 19.09 5.11 3.58
C ARG A 68 18.57 4.75 4.97
N PHE A 69 18.11 5.73 5.71
CA PHE A 69 17.39 5.50 6.96
C PHE A 69 15.91 5.62 6.66
N LEU A 70 15.13 4.60 7.03
CA LEU A 70 13.69 4.74 7.06
C LEU A 70 13.29 5.69 8.19
N ASP A 71 12.16 6.36 8.03
CA ASP A 71 11.62 7.22 9.08
C ASP A 71 11.39 6.44 10.38
N PRO A 72 11.57 7.11 11.53
CA PRO A 72 11.43 6.48 12.83
C PRO A 72 10.02 5.90 13.01
N ILE A 73 9.95 4.59 13.15
CA ILE A 73 8.71 3.91 13.53
C ILE A 73 8.59 3.97 15.05
N HIS A 74 7.53 4.59 15.56
CA HIS A 74 7.21 4.52 16.97
C HIS A 74 6.72 3.12 17.35
N VAL A 75 7.38 2.46 18.31
CA VAL A 75 7.12 1.07 18.69
C VAL A 75 6.68 0.89 20.15
N GLY A 76 6.32 1.99 20.81
CA GLY A 76 5.89 2.05 22.21
C GLY A 76 6.72 3.04 23.01
N ASP A 77 6.43 3.16 24.30
CA ASP A 77 7.08 4.10 25.22
C ASP A 77 7.87 3.36 26.30
N VAL A 78 8.92 3.98 26.82
CA VAL A 78 9.60 3.55 28.04
C VAL A 78 9.41 4.58 29.12
N THR A 79 8.97 4.12 30.29
CA THR A 79 8.68 4.96 31.43
C THR A 79 9.69 4.69 32.54
N VAL A 80 10.18 5.75 33.19
CA VAL A 80 11.15 5.67 34.27
C VAL A 80 10.61 6.43 35.48
N ASP A 81 10.42 5.72 36.59
CA ASP A 81 10.09 6.32 37.88
C ASP A 81 11.29 7.17 38.34
N ALA A 82 11.07 8.48 38.51
CA ALA A 82 12.15 9.40 38.80
C ALA A 82 12.71 9.26 40.23
N SER A 83 12.00 8.57 41.12
CA SER A 83 12.41 8.33 42.51
C SER A 83 13.13 6.99 42.67
N THR A 84 12.62 5.92 42.04
CA THR A 84 13.15 4.55 42.21
C THR A 84 14.12 4.13 41.12
N LYS A 85 14.11 4.80 39.95
CA LYS A 85 14.76 4.36 38.71
C LYS A 85 14.22 3.04 38.15
N ASP A 86 13.03 2.62 38.59
CA ASP A 86 12.36 1.48 37.98
C ASP A 86 11.95 1.84 36.55
N VAL A 87 12.11 0.87 35.64
CA VAL A 87 11.85 1.06 34.21
C VAL A 87 10.73 0.14 33.79
N ASP A 88 9.65 0.71 33.24
CA ASP A 88 8.64 -0.04 32.50
C ASP A 88 8.83 0.17 31.00
N HIS A 89 8.68 -0.91 30.24
CA HIS A 89 8.87 -0.87 28.79
C HIS A 89 8.05 -1.97 28.10
N PRO A 90 7.70 -1.79 26.81
CA PRO A 90 7.03 -2.83 26.05
C PRO A 90 7.89 -4.09 25.98
N THR A 91 7.22 -5.24 25.98
CA THR A 91 7.85 -6.53 25.71
C THR A 91 8.29 -6.63 24.26
N SER A 92 9.30 -7.47 23.97
CA SER A 92 9.73 -7.73 22.59
C SER A 92 8.58 -8.23 21.69
N LYS A 93 7.57 -8.88 22.29
CA LYS A 93 6.35 -9.32 21.60
C LYS A 93 5.48 -8.13 21.18
N GLN A 94 5.31 -7.11 22.04
CA GLN A 94 4.56 -5.90 21.71
C GLN A 94 5.25 -5.09 20.63
N VAL A 95 6.58 -4.90 20.73
CA VAL A 95 7.38 -4.24 19.69
C VAL A 95 7.23 -4.97 18.35
N LYS A 96 7.36 -6.29 18.34
CA LYS A 96 7.19 -7.09 17.13
C LYS A 96 5.78 -6.95 16.54
N ALA A 97 4.74 -6.97 17.36
CA ALA A 97 3.37 -6.79 16.90
C ALA A 97 3.15 -5.40 16.26
N LYS A 98 3.76 -4.35 16.83
CA LYS A 98 3.71 -2.99 16.27
C LYS A 98 4.42 -2.89 14.92
N LEU A 99 5.56 -3.56 14.76
CA LEU A 99 6.25 -3.62 13.47
C LEU A 99 5.44 -4.37 12.41
N GLU A 100 4.83 -5.51 12.78
CA GLU A 100 3.95 -6.27 11.88
C GLU A 100 2.70 -5.46 11.47
N GLU A 101 2.14 -4.66 12.38
CA GLU A 101 1.03 -3.73 12.11
C GLU A 101 1.45 -2.65 11.11
N TYR A 102 2.59 -1.99 11.35
CA TYR A 102 3.14 -0.98 10.43
C TYR A 102 3.45 -1.54 9.04
N GLU A 103 4.09 -2.71 8.96
CA GLU A 103 4.37 -3.37 7.67
C GLU A 103 3.08 -3.68 6.89
N LYS A 104 2.01 -4.06 7.60
CA LYS A 104 0.71 -4.34 6.99
C LYS A 104 0.06 -3.06 6.46
N GLU A 105 0.08 -1.98 7.24
CA GLU A 105 -0.44 -0.67 6.83
C GLU A 105 0.31 -0.13 5.60
N LEU A 106 1.64 -0.21 5.62
CA LEU A 106 2.49 0.17 4.51
C LEU A 106 2.17 -0.64 3.24
N ASN A 107 2.08 -1.96 3.36
CA ASN A 107 1.73 -2.83 2.23
C ASN A 107 0.32 -2.52 1.69
N GLU A 108 -0.66 -2.26 2.57
CA GLU A 108 -2.00 -1.87 2.15
C GLU A 108 -2.01 -0.52 1.40
N ALA A 109 -1.27 0.47 1.90
CA ALA A 109 -1.16 1.76 1.23
C ALA A 109 -0.49 1.64 -0.15
N VAL A 110 0.57 0.84 -0.29
CA VAL A 110 1.19 0.55 -1.59
C VAL A 110 0.22 -0.17 -2.52
N GLN A 111 -0.57 -1.12 -2.03
CA GLN A 111 -1.57 -1.79 -2.87
C GLN A 111 -2.68 -0.84 -3.32
N LYS A 112 -3.15 0.07 -2.46
CA LYS A 112 -4.10 1.14 -2.85
C LYS A 112 -3.51 2.06 -3.92
N ALA A 113 -2.24 2.45 -3.75
CA ALA A 113 -1.50 3.21 -4.75
C ALA A 113 -1.41 2.47 -6.09
N LEU A 114 -1.14 1.17 -6.03
CA LEU A 114 -1.02 0.32 -7.21
C LEU A 114 -2.36 0.18 -7.95
N VAL A 115 -3.47 0.05 -7.23
CA VAL A 115 -4.82 0.08 -7.83
C VAL A 115 -5.07 1.40 -8.54
N ARG A 116 -4.62 2.52 -7.95
CA ARG A 116 -4.77 3.85 -8.56
C ARG A 116 -3.87 4.08 -9.77
N ALA A 117 -2.63 3.61 -9.72
CA ALA A 117 -1.68 3.72 -10.81
C ALA A 117 -2.05 2.78 -11.97
N SER A 118 -2.22 1.49 -11.66
CA SER A 118 -2.36 0.43 -12.65
C SER A 118 -3.78 -0.11 -12.77
N GLY A 119 -4.82 0.61 -12.32
CA GLY A 119 -6.20 0.12 -12.33
C GLY A 119 -6.68 -0.31 -13.72
N SER A 120 -6.28 0.44 -14.76
CA SER A 120 -6.53 0.11 -16.17
C SER A 120 -5.82 -1.18 -16.62
N SER A 121 -4.61 -1.48 -16.15
CA SER A 121 -3.98 -2.79 -16.42
C SER A 121 -4.64 -3.91 -15.62
N LEU A 122 -4.90 -3.67 -14.33
CA LEU A 122 -5.50 -4.65 -13.43
C LEU A 122 -6.93 -5.03 -13.83
N SER A 123 -7.65 -4.15 -14.55
CA SER A 123 -8.98 -4.45 -15.07
C SER A 123 -9.02 -5.57 -16.11
N HIS A 124 -7.87 -5.93 -16.69
CA HIS A 124 -7.75 -7.00 -17.68
C HIS A 124 -7.48 -8.37 -17.04
N LEU A 125 -7.31 -8.41 -15.71
CA LEU A 125 -7.13 -9.66 -14.98
C LEU A 125 -8.45 -10.45 -14.90
N PRO A 126 -8.41 -11.79 -14.87
CA PRO A 126 -9.62 -12.58 -14.76
C PRO A 126 -10.25 -12.45 -13.37
N PHE A 127 -11.50 -12.02 -13.33
CA PHE A 127 -12.27 -11.85 -12.09
C PHE A 127 -13.11 -13.10 -11.77
N PRO A 128 -13.25 -13.49 -10.49
CA PRO A 128 -14.31 -14.39 -10.08
C PRO A 128 -15.68 -13.72 -10.30
N GLU A 129 -16.57 -14.39 -11.03
CA GLU A 129 -17.88 -13.87 -11.47
C GLU A 129 -18.68 -13.18 -10.34
N ASN A 130 -18.62 -13.68 -9.11
CA ASN A 130 -19.56 -13.27 -8.06
C ASN A 130 -19.28 -11.92 -7.39
N GLN A 131 -18.09 -11.32 -7.53
CA GLN A 131 -17.71 -10.14 -6.73
C GLN A 131 -17.95 -8.81 -7.45
N TYR A 132 -17.76 -8.78 -8.77
CA TYR A 132 -18.01 -7.60 -9.60
C TYR A 132 -19.21 -7.75 -10.54
N ALA A 133 -19.93 -8.88 -10.46
CA ALA A 133 -21.13 -9.11 -11.26
C ALA A 133 -22.03 -7.87 -11.33
N PRO A 134 -22.45 -7.21 -10.23
CA PRO A 134 -23.35 -6.07 -10.34
C PRO A 134 -22.80 -4.91 -11.20
N ILE A 135 -21.51 -4.61 -11.06
CA ILE A 135 -20.86 -3.54 -11.84
C ILE A 135 -20.71 -3.97 -13.30
N GLN A 136 -20.30 -5.22 -13.52
CA GLN A 136 -20.14 -5.79 -14.85
C GLN A 136 -21.47 -5.89 -15.58
N ASP A 137 -22.53 -6.32 -14.90
CA ASP A 137 -23.88 -6.46 -15.44
C ASP A 137 -24.42 -5.10 -15.86
N LEU A 138 -24.32 -4.07 -15.00
CA LEU A 138 -24.74 -2.71 -15.33
C LEU A 138 -23.96 -2.12 -16.52
N LEU A 139 -22.63 -2.23 -16.49
CA LEU A 139 -21.80 -1.67 -17.57
C LEU A 139 -22.01 -2.44 -18.88
N SER A 140 -22.08 -3.77 -18.84
CA SER A 140 -22.28 -4.59 -20.04
C SER A 140 -23.64 -4.33 -20.67
N GLU A 141 -24.68 -4.20 -19.86
CA GLU A 141 -26.03 -3.92 -20.35
C GLU A 141 -26.08 -2.54 -21.04
N VAL A 142 -25.48 -1.50 -20.44
CA VAL A 142 -25.40 -0.18 -21.09
C VAL A 142 -24.50 -0.19 -22.32
N ILE A 143 -23.38 -0.90 -22.31
CA ILE A 143 -22.46 -1.00 -23.45
C ILE A 143 -23.16 -1.64 -24.66
N LEU A 144 -24.01 -2.66 -24.45
CA LEU A 144 -24.64 -3.41 -25.52
C LEU A 144 -26.00 -2.84 -25.94
N ASN A 145 -26.78 -2.31 -24.99
CA ASN A 145 -28.17 -1.93 -25.19
C ASN A 145 -28.44 -0.43 -24.99
N ASP A 146 -27.38 0.38 -24.79
CA ASP A 146 -27.38 1.84 -24.57
C ASP A 146 -28.08 2.35 -23.30
N GLU A 147 -29.09 1.61 -22.79
CA GLU A 147 -29.85 2.00 -21.61
C GLU A 147 -30.38 0.81 -20.79
N ILE A 148 -30.58 1.05 -19.49
CA ILE A 148 -31.22 0.12 -18.57
C ILE A 148 -32.45 0.76 -17.96
N ASP A 149 -33.56 0.04 -17.91
CA ASP A 149 -34.74 0.44 -17.14
C ASP A 149 -34.46 0.31 -15.63
N VAL A 150 -34.66 1.40 -14.89
CA VAL A 150 -34.46 1.43 -13.43
C VAL A 150 -35.39 0.44 -12.71
N ASP A 151 -36.58 0.18 -13.24
CA ASP A 151 -37.51 -0.79 -12.64
C ASP A 151 -37.06 -2.23 -12.84
N ALA A 152 -36.29 -2.53 -13.91
CA ALA A 152 -35.66 -3.84 -14.10
C ALA A 152 -34.58 -4.10 -13.03
N ILE A 153 -33.79 -3.07 -12.68
CA ILE A 153 -32.79 -3.15 -11.62
C ILE A 153 -33.44 -3.40 -10.25
N ARG A 154 -34.50 -2.64 -9.92
CA ARG A 154 -35.26 -2.83 -8.67
C ARG A 154 -35.83 -4.24 -8.54
N THR A 155 -36.29 -4.78 -9.66
CA THR A 155 -36.79 -6.15 -9.71
C THR A 155 -35.67 -7.14 -9.38
N MET A 156 -34.46 -6.97 -9.92
CA MET A 156 -33.30 -7.81 -9.61
C MET A 156 -32.85 -7.70 -8.14
N ASP A 157 -32.77 -6.48 -7.58
CA ASP A 157 -32.44 -6.25 -6.16
C ASP A 157 -33.46 -6.90 -5.21
N SER A 158 -34.75 -6.93 -5.57
CA SER A 158 -35.82 -7.47 -4.71
C SER A 158 -35.71 -8.97 -4.44
N TYR A 159 -34.97 -9.72 -5.27
CA TYR A 159 -34.76 -11.17 -5.10
C TYR A 159 -33.53 -11.52 -4.25
N GLU A 160 -32.63 -10.56 -3.97
CA GLU A 160 -31.35 -10.79 -3.27
C GLU A 160 -31.19 -9.90 -2.01
N ASP A 161 -32.08 -9.97 -1.01
CA ASP A 161 -31.89 -9.46 0.38
C ASP A 161 -31.06 -8.15 0.57
N GLY A 162 -31.12 -7.17 -0.35
CA GLY A 162 -30.31 -5.94 -0.25
C GLY A 162 -30.25 -5.04 -1.49
N GLU A 163 -29.82 -3.80 -1.27
CA GLU A 163 -29.56 -2.74 -2.28
C GLU A 163 -28.23 -2.95 -3.01
N LYS A 164 -28.00 -4.16 -3.55
CA LYS A 164 -26.70 -4.57 -4.09
C LYS A 164 -26.31 -3.77 -5.34
N TYR A 165 -27.24 -3.52 -6.25
CA TYR A 165 -26.98 -2.74 -7.46
C TYR A 165 -27.00 -1.24 -7.18
N GLN A 166 -27.87 -0.78 -6.29
CA GLN A 166 -28.07 0.65 -6.02
C GLN A 166 -26.79 1.36 -5.52
N GLN A 167 -26.00 0.73 -4.64
CA GLN A 167 -24.74 1.28 -4.14
C GLN A 167 -23.71 1.48 -5.26
N HIS A 168 -23.66 0.55 -6.22
CA HIS A 168 -22.76 0.66 -7.36
C HIS A 168 -23.22 1.68 -8.40
N ILE A 169 -24.54 1.84 -8.59
CA ILE A 169 -25.08 2.85 -9.52
C ILE A 169 -24.65 4.25 -9.11
N ASP A 170 -24.74 4.59 -7.83
CA ASP A 170 -24.36 5.93 -7.37
C ASP A 170 -22.88 6.21 -7.63
N SER A 171 -22.00 5.23 -7.38
CA SER A 171 -20.58 5.30 -7.70
C SER A 171 -20.31 5.43 -9.21
N LEU A 172 -21.01 4.65 -10.05
CA LEU A 172 -20.87 4.70 -11.50
C LEU A 172 -21.38 6.02 -12.09
N VAL A 173 -22.40 6.63 -11.48
CA VAL A 173 -22.91 7.95 -11.86
C VAL A 173 -21.94 9.06 -11.45
N GLU A 174 -21.35 8.98 -10.26
CA GLU A 174 -20.33 9.94 -9.82
C GLU A 174 -19.11 9.96 -10.74
N LEU A 175 -18.69 8.79 -11.23
CA LEU A 175 -17.59 8.67 -12.18
C LEU A 175 -17.97 9.00 -13.63
N ASP A 176 -19.22 9.38 -13.87
CA ASP A 176 -19.77 9.67 -15.20
C ASP A 176 -19.60 8.50 -16.19
N LEU A 177 -19.55 7.28 -15.66
CA LEU A 177 -19.67 6.04 -16.43
C LEU A 177 -21.14 5.77 -16.75
N LEU A 178 -22.04 6.12 -15.84
CA LEU A 178 -23.48 6.11 -16.05
C LEU A 178 -24.08 7.50 -15.85
N LYS A 179 -25.22 7.77 -16.49
CA LYS A 179 -26.06 8.94 -16.24
C LYS A 179 -27.46 8.51 -15.87
N ARG A 180 -27.98 9.10 -14.79
CA ARG A 180 -29.35 8.85 -14.33
C ARG A 180 -30.35 9.72 -15.09
N GLY A 181 -31.21 9.08 -15.88
CA GLY A 181 -32.44 9.66 -16.40
C GLY A 181 -33.61 9.50 -15.42
N ASN A 182 -34.82 9.91 -15.83
CA ASN A 182 -36.00 9.82 -14.98
C ASN A 182 -36.44 8.37 -14.71
N VAL A 183 -36.29 7.48 -15.71
CA VAL A 183 -36.69 6.06 -15.65
C VAL A 183 -35.64 5.11 -16.23
N THR A 184 -34.54 5.65 -16.77
CA THR A 184 -33.46 4.85 -17.36
C THR A 184 -32.09 5.29 -16.86
N LEU A 185 -31.12 4.36 -16.90
CA LEU A 185 -29.69 4.64 -16.82
C LEU A 185 -29.11 4.54 -18.22
N ARG A 186 -28.17 5.43 -18.58
CA ARG A 186 -27.51 5.48 -19.89
C ARG A 186 -26.01 5.70 -19.73
N SER A 187 -25.25 5.58 -20.81
CA SER A 187 -23.82 5.95 -20.84
C SER A 187 -23.61 7.39 -20.39
N GLY A 188 -22.72 7.59 -19.41
CA GLY A 188 -22.18 8.91 -19.06
C GLY A 188 -21.09 9.38 -20.04
N ASP A 189 -20.56 10.59 -19.89
CA ASP A 189 -19.63 11.14 -20.89
C ASP A 189 -18.29 10.40 -20.89
N VAL A 190 -17.87 9.84 -19.75
CA VAL A 190 -16.67 9.00 -19.69
C VAL A 190 -16.89 7.68 -20.44
N LEU A 191 -18.03 7.01 -20.25
CA LEU A 191 -18.32 5.77 -20.97
C LEU A 191 -18.50 6.01 -22.48
N ASN A 192 -19.21 7.07 -22.87
CA ASN A 192 -19.30 7.49 -24.27
C ASN A 192 -17.90 7.72 -24.87
N THR A 193 -17.00 8.37 -24.12
CA THR A 193 -15.62 8.60 -24.56
C THR A 193 -14.84 7.29 -24.77
N ILE A 194 -15.09 6.27 -23.94
CA ILE A 194 -14.49 4.94 -24.08
C ILE A 194 -15.01 4.26 -25.36
N GLN A 195 -16.31 4.30 -25.62
CA GLN A 195 -16.96 3.65 -26.77
C GLN A 195 -16.63 4.32 -28.11
N GLU A 196 -16.35 5.63 -28.12
CA GLU A 196 -16.10 6.39 -29.36
C GLU A 196 -14.63 6.42 -29.81
N LYS A 197 -13.67 6.07 -28.94
CA LYS A 197 -12.25 6.23 -29.21
C LYS A 197 -11.54 4.90 -29.45
N ASP A 198 -10.71 4.86 -30.49
CA ASP A 198 -9.80 3.74 -30.76
C ASP A 198 -8.79 3.48 -29.62
N LYS A 199 -8.58 4.48 -28.73
CA LYS A 199 -7.74 4.37 -27.54
C LYS A 199 -8.28 5.15 -26.34
N PHE A 200 -8.18 4.55 -25.16
CA PHE A 200 -8.48 5.17 -23.88
C PHE A 200 -7.33 4.89 -22.88
N GLU A 201 -6.80 5.93 -22.24
CA GLU A 201 -5.69 5.84 -21.27
C GLU A 201 -4.48 4.99 -21.74
N GLY A 202 -4.19 5.03 -23.05
CA GLY A 202 -3.08 4.30 -23.67
C GLY A 202 -3.41 2.88 -24.14
N GLN A 203 -4.58 2.35 -23.78
CA GLN A 203 -5.07 1.05 -24.21
C GLN A 203 -5.88 1.18 -25.51
N LYS A 204 -5.82 0.14 -26.34
CA LYS A 204 -6.59 0.07 -27.59
C LYS A 204 -7.98 -0.48 -27.28
N ILE A 205 -9.01 0.13 -27.86
CA ILE A 205 -10.40 -0.30 -27.71
C ILE A 205 -10.85 -0.86 -29.06
N GLU A 206 -11.08 -2.17 -29.14
CA GLU A 206 -11.54 -2.83 -30.36
C GLU A 206 -12.84 -3.62 -30.16
N THR A 207 -13.10 -4.03 -28.92
CA THR A 207 -14.22 -4.91 -28.56
C THR A 207 -14.99 -4.36 -27.37
N HIS A 208 -16.23 -4.82 -27.20
CA HIS A 208 -17.01 -4.52 -25.99
C HIS A 208 -16.33 -5.00 -24.69
N GLN A 209 -15.50 -6.04 -24.77
CA GLN A 209 -14.71 -6.46 -23.61
C GLN A 209 -13.64 -5.41 -23.25
N ASP A 210 -13.03 -4.77 -24.25
CA ASP A 210 -12.06 -3.69 -24.02
C ASP A 210 -12.75 -2.46 -23.43
N GLU A 211 -13.95 -2.12 -23.90
CA GLU A 211 -14.79 -1.05 -23.35
C GLU A 211 -15.13 -1.32 -21.87
N LEU A 212 -15.57 -2.54 -21.56
CA LEU A 212 -15.87 -2.97 -20.20
C LEU A 212 -14.62 -2.92 -19.31
N ASN A 213 -13.48 -3.42 -19.79
CA ASN A 213 -12.22 -3.38 -19.04
C ASN A 213 -11.76 -1.94 -18.80
N ALA A 214 -11.90 -1.04 -19.78
CA ALA A 214 -11.57 0.38 -19.61
C ALA A 214 -12.46 1.05 -18.56
N ALA A 215 -13.78 0.78 -18.59
CA ALA A 215 -14.72 1.29 -17.60
C ALA A 215 -14.45 0.75 -16.19
N LEU A 216 -14.16 -0.55 -16.05
CA LEU A 216 -13.74 -1.16 -14.78
C LEU A 216 -12.40 -0.59 -14.28
N GLY A 217 -11.45 -0.34 -15.19
CA GLY A 217 -10.18 0.30 -14.87
C GLY A 217 -10.39 1.68 -14.26
N ARG A 218 -11.28 2.48 -14.87
CA ARG A 218 -11.70 3.77 -14.33
C ARG A 218 -12.36 3.64 -12.97
N TYR A 219 -13.27 2.67 -12.82
CA TYR A 219 -13.89 2.39 -11.52
C TYR A 219 -12.85 2.10 -10.44
N PHE A 220 -11.88 1.23 -10.72
CA PHE A 220 -10.83 0.87 -9.76
C PHE A 220 -9.94 2.05 -9.36
N GLN A 221 -9.52 2.86 -10.34
CA GLN A 221 -8.65 4.00 -10.10
C GLN A 221 -9.27 5.04 -9.15
N HIS A 222 -10.59 5.24 -9.24
CA HIS A 222 -11.29 6.28 -8.48
C HIS A 222 -11.95 5.77 -7.19
N ASN A 223 -12.38 4.49 -7.15
CA ASN A 223 -13.01 3.89 -5.96
C ASN A 223 -12.04 3.13 -5.06
N VAL A 224 -10.85 3.69 -4.82
CA VAL A 224 -9.89 3.17 -3.83
C VAL A 224 -10.47 3.19 -2.40
N GLY A 225 -11.50 4.00 -2.14
CA GLY A 225 -12.27 3.96 -0.89
C GLY A 225 -12.93 2.59 -0.62
N GLU A 226 -13.23 1.82 -1.67
CA GLU A 226 -13.77 0.45 -1.58
C GLU A 226 -12.66 -0.61 -1.68
N PHE A 227 -11.44 -0.30 -1.23
CA PHE A 227 -10.27 -1.16 -1.40
C PHE A 227 -10.49 -2.60 -0.92
N ASP A 228 -11.28 -2.83 0.13
CA ASP A 228 -11.59 -4.19 0.60
C ASP A 228 -12.28 -5.05 -0.46
N MET A 229 -13.17 -4.47 -1.28
CA MET A 229 -13.82 -5.16 -2.40
C MET A 229 -12.80 -5.48 -3.50
N ILE A 230 -11.96 -4.51 -3.85
CA ILE A 230 -10.86 -4.66 -4.82
C ILE A 230 -9.88 -5.74 -4.36
N LYS A 231 -9.50 -5.74 -3.09
CA LYS A 231 -8.58 -6.70 -2.47
C LYS A 231 -9.15 -8.12 -2.43
N ARG A 232 -10.46 -8.31 -2.24
CA ARG A 232 -11.07 -9.66 -2.28
C ARG A 232 -10.92 -10.31 -3.65
N THR A 233 -10.93 -9.49 -4.70
CA THR A 233 -10.86 -9.95 -6.10
C THR A 233 -9.40 -10.05 -6.57
N LEU A 234 -8.66 -8.96 -6.43
CA LEU A 234 -7.29 -8.81 -6.92
C LEU A 234 -6.23 -9.26 -5.91
N GLY A 235 -6.62 -9.71 -4.72
CA GLY A 235 -5.73 -9.91 -3.57
C GLY A 235 -4.42 -10.64 -3.86
N PRO A 236 -4.41 -11.79 -4.57
CA PRO A 236 -3.16 -12.48 -4.86
C PRO A 236 -2.24 -11.70 -5.81
N TYR A 237 -2.81 -10.93 -6.73
CA TYR A 237 -2.08 -10.08 -7.65
C TYR A 237 -1.50 -8.87 -6.92
N LEU A 238 -2.32 -8.20 -6.10
CA LEU A 238 -1.90 -7.08 -5.26
C LEU A 238 -0.85 -7.49 -4.22
N ALA A 239 -0.94 -8.70 -3.66
CA ALA A 239 0.07 -9.20 -2.72
C ALA A 239 1.45 -9.39 -3.39
N LEU A 240 1.48 -9.85 -4.65
CA LEU A 240 2.72 -10.03 -5.40
C LEU A 240 3.29 -8.70 -5.89
N ALA A 241 2.47 -7.93 -6.61
CA ALA A 241 2.88 -6.66 -7.18
C ALA A 241 3.12 -5.61 -6.09
N GLY A 242 2.29 -5.54 -5.06
CA GLY A 242 2.47 -4.66 -3.90
C GLY A 242 3.78 -4.93 -3.17
N PHE A 243 4.12 -6.21 -2.92
CA PHE A 243 5.41 -6.57 -2.32
C PHE A 243 6.59 -6.14 -3.20
N TYR A 244 6.50 -6.35 -4.53
CA TYR A 244 7.53 -5.90 -5.47
C TYR A 244 7.69 -4.38 -5.42
N TYR A 245 6.60 -3.63 -5.61
CA TYR A 245 6.65 -2.18 -5.71
C TYR A 245 6.97 -1.51 -4.38
N GLN A 246 6.58 -2.08 -3.24
CA GLN A 246 7.07 -1.62 -1.93
C GLN A 246 8.60 -1.68 -1.87
N ARG A 247 9.19 -2.79 -2.34
CA ARG A 247 10.65 -2.93 -2.39
C ARG A 247 11.28 -1.93 -3.37
N ALA A 248 10.68 -1.77 -4.55
CA ALA A 248 11.13 -0.80 -5.55
C ALA A 248 11.13 0.63 -5.01
N LEU A 249 10.02 1.05 -4.41
CA LEU A 249 9.87 2.36 -3.79
C LEU A 249 10.89 2.59 -2.68
N THR A 250 11.12 1.58 -1.84
CA THR A 250 12.13 1.69 -0.79
C THR A 250 13.56 1.84 -1.34
N LEU A 251 13.85 1.27 -2.52
CA LEU A 251 15.16 1.39 -3.18
C LEU A 251 15.28 2.65 -4.04
N GLY A 252 14.15 3.22 -4.48
CA GLY A 252 14.10 4.32 -5.43
C GLY A 252 14.37 3.88 -6.88
N GLU A 253 14.30 2.59 -7.17
CA GLU A 253 14.55 2.00 -8.50
C GLU A 253 13.76 0.69 -8.66
N LEU A 254 13.72 0.12 -9.87
CA LEU A 254 13.07 -1.17 -10.15
C LEU A 254 14.06 -2.33 -10.01
N PRO A 255 14.06 -3.07 -8.88
CA PRO A 255 15.00 -4.16 -8.67
C PRO A 255 14.62 -5.41 -9.47
N ILE A 256 15.61 -6.09 -10.04
CA ILE A 256 15.42 -7.43 -10.59
C ILE A 256 15.41 -8.45 -9.45
N ILE A 257 14.29 -9.15 -9.26
CA ILE A 257 14.13 -10.10 -8.13
C ILE A 257 13.80 -11.53 -8.58
N LYS A 258 14.17 -12.49 -7.74
CA LYS A 258 13.85 -13.90 -7.98
C LYS A 258 12.39 -14.18 -7.68
N GLU A 259 11.79 -15.14 -8.38
CA GLU A 259 10.42 -15.61 -8.10
C GLU A 259 10.25 -16.06 -6.64
N ASN A 260 11.30 -16.64 -6.03
CA ASN A 260 11.25 -17.05 -4.63
C ASN A 260 11.06 -15.90 -3.65
N ASP A 261 11.57 -14.70 -3.96
CA ASP A 261 11.39 -13.50 -3.12
C ASP A 261 9.93 -13.05 -3.18
N LEU A 262 9.27 -13.12 -4.34
CA LEU A 262 7.86 -12.77 -4.50
C LEU A 262 6.92 -13.66 -3.68
N ARG A 263 7.35 -14.87 -3.29
CA ARG A 263 6.56 -15.74 -2.41
C ARG A 263 6.28 -15.09 -1.07
N ASP A 264 7.14 -14.19 -0.62
CA ASP A 264 7.00 -13.53 0.67
C ASP A 264 5.81 -12.57 0.69
N GLY A 265 5.45 -11.95 -0.44
CA GLY A 265 4.21 -11.18 -0.56
C GLY A 265 2.96 -12.02 -0.25
N ILE A 266 2.87 -13.25 -0.79
CA ILE A 266 1.76 -14.17 -0.48
C ILE A 266 1.81 -14.65 0.97
N LYS A 267 2.99 -14.85 1.54
CA LYS A 267 3.13 -15.28 2.95
C LYS A 267 2.74 -14.17 3.91
N LEU A 268 3.03 -12.91 3.56
CA LEU A 268 2.65 -11.74 4.35
C LEU A 268 1.13 -11.60 4.38
N GLU A 269 0.48 -11.71 3.23
CA GLU A 269 -0.96 -11.44 3.10
C GLU A 269 -1.86 -12.59 3.57
N TYR A 270 -1.45 -13.85 3.34
CA TYR A 270 -2.29 -15.02 3.58
C TYR A 270 -1.74 -15.93 4.67
N SER A 271 -2.61 -16.65 5.38
CA SER A 271 -2.22 -17.63 6.40
C SER A 271 -2.85 -19.02 6.17
N GLY A 272 -2.37 -20.02 6.91
CA GLY A 272 -2.98 -21.35 7.00
C GLY A 272 -3.17 -22.09 5.67
N ARG A 273 -4.41 -22.54 5.42
CA ARG A 273 -4.77 -23.30 4.20
C ARG A 273 -4.82 -22.40 2.97
N GLU A 274 -5.25 -21.14 3.13
CA GLU A 274 -5.33 -20.18 2.02
C GLU A 274 -3.93 -19.85 1.48
N ARG A 275 -2.95 -19.57 2.36
CA ARG A 275 -1.55 -19.38 1.95
C ARG A 275 -1.05 -20.50 1.03
N ARG A 276 -1.29 -21.76 1.42
CA ARG A 276 -0.88 -22.93 0.63
C ARG A 276 -1.55 -22.96 -0.75
N LYS A 277 -2.85 -22.66 -0.82
CA LYS A 277 -3.59 -22.60 -2.09
C LYS A 277 -3.07 -21.47 -3.00
N LYS A 278 -2.81 -20.28 -2.44
CA LYS A 278 -2.33 -19.13 -3.21
C LYS A 278 -0.91 -19.34 -3.70
N LEU A 279 -0.02 -19.89 -2.87
CA LEU A 279 1.35 -20.27 -3.27
C LEU A 279 1.35 -21.31 -4.39
N PHE A 280 0.47 -22.31 -4.34
CA PHE A 280 0.35 -23.29 -5.43
C PHE A 280 -0.08 -22.63 -6.75
N LYS A 281 -0.92 -21.59 -6.69
CA LYS A 281 -1.44 -20.85 -7.86
C LYS A 281 -0.52 -19.69 -8.29
N MET A 282 0.62 -19.48 -7.63
CA MET A 282 1.47 -18.31 -7.82
C MET A 282 1.94 -18.13 -9.26
N SER A 283 2.40 -19.19 -9.92
CA SER A 283 2.87 -19.10 -11.32
C SER A 283 1.79 -18.60 -12.27
N ARG A 284 0.52 -18.96 -12.03
CA ARG A 284 -0.61 -18.43 -12.80
C ARG A 284 -0.82 -16.94 -12.56
N TYR A 285 -0.70 -16.50 -11.31
CA TYR A 285 -0.84 -15.06 -10.99
C TYR A 285 0.27 -14.23 -11.61
N LEU A 286 1.49 -14.77 -11.67
CA LEU A 286 2.64 -14.11 -12.29
C LEU A 286 2.50 -14.00 -13.81
N ILE A 287 2.08 -15.08 -14.50
CA ILE A 287 1.78 -15.03 -15.94
C ILE A 287 0.73 -13.96 -16.23
N GLN A 288 -0.32 -13.89 -15.42
CA GLN A 288 -1.37 -12.91 -15.62
C GLN A 288 -0.92 -11.47 -15.32
N LEU A 289 0.00 -11.26 -14.37
CA LEU A 289 0.62 -9.95 -14.12
C LEU A 289 1.55 -9.51 -15.27
N GLU A 290 2.19 -10.48 -15.92
CA GLU A 290 2.97 -10.27 -17.15
C GLU A 290 2.08 -9.92 -18.33
N ASP A 291 0.97 -10.65 -18.52
CA ASP A 291 0.02 -10.40 -19.59
C ASP A 291 -0.56 -8.97 -19.53
N VAL A 292 -0.76 -8.43 -18.32
CA VAL A 292 -1.26 -7.05 -18.13
C VAL A 292 -0.15 -6.01 -17.94
N GLY A 293 1.12 -6.39 -18.06
CA GLY A 293 2.27 -5.49 -18.01
C GLY A 293 2.56 -4.86 -16.65
N VAL A 294 2.06 -5.43 -15.55
CA VAL A 294 2.34 -4.93 -14.18
C VAL A 294 3.68 -5.46 -13.65
N LEU A 295 4.05 -6.69 -14.02
CA LEU A 295 5.36 -7.29 -13.76
C LEU A 295 5.83 -8.06 -15.00
N ASN A 296 7.06 -7.86 -15.44
CA ASN A 296 7.63 -8.52 -16.61
C ASN A 296 8.67 -9.58 -16.21
N SER A 297 8.73 -10.69 -16.94
CA SER A 297 9.79 -11.67 -16.74
C SER A 297 11.07 -11.29 -17.49
N VAL A 298 12.21 -11.49 -16.83
CA VAL A 298 13.56 -11.27 -17.39
C VAL A 298 14.38 -12.53 -17.16
N TYR A 299 15.17 -12.95 -18.16
CA TYR A 299 16.04 -14.12 -18.02
C TYR A 299 17.49 -13.69 -17.86
N GLN A 300 18.12 -14.13 -16.77
CA GLN A 300 19.55 -13.96 -16.53
C GLN A 300 20.16 -15.33 -16.24
N ASN A 301 21.21 -15.70 -16.98
CA ASN A 301 21.90 -17.00 -16.82
C ASN A 301 20.97 -18.23 -16.88
N GLY A 302 19.88 -18.16 -17.64
CA GLY A 302 18.90 -19.25 -17.75
C GLY A 302 17.91 -19.36 -16.59
N GLU A 303 18.02 -18.49 -15.57
CA GLU A 303 17.03 -18.35 -14.50
C GLU A 303 16.03 -17.23 -14.81
N ARG A 304 14.78 -17.42 -14.38
CA ARG A 304 13.70 -16.42 -14.52
C ARG A 304 13.69 -15.47 -13.33
N TYR A 305 13.69 -14.18 -13.62
CA TYR A 305 13.55 -13.07 -12.69
C TYR A 305 12.35 -12.22 -13.07
N TRP A 306 12.00 -11.30 -12.18
CA TRP A 306 10.85 -10.41 -12.31
C TRP A 306 11.27 -8.97 -12.08
N VAL A 307 10.74 -8.07 -12.91
CA VAL A 307 10.90 -6.63 -12.81
C VAL A 307 9.53 -5.96 -13.01
N GLY A 308 9.33 -4.81 -12.40
CA GLY A 308 8.14 -3.99 -12.57
C GLY A 308 8.18 -3.19 -13.87
N ASP A 309 7.08 -2.50 -14.12
CA ASP A 309 6.91 -1.56 -15.21
C ASP A 309 7.26 -0.13 -14.75
N ASP A 310 8.03 0.58 -15.58
CA ASP A 310 8.49 1.95 -15.32
C ASP A 310 7.31 2.93 -15.21
N THR A 311 6.26 2.73 -16.01
CA THR A 311 5.08 3.63 -16.00
C THR A 311 4.36 3.51 -14.67
N THR A 312 4.10 2.28 -14.22
CA THR A 312 3.52 1.97 -12.92
C THR A 312 4.38 2.54 -11.79
N PHE A 313 5.70 2.35 -11.83
CA PHE A 313 6.61 2.87 -10.82
C PHE A 313 6.58 4.41 -10.74
N THR A 314 6.62 5.09 -11.88
CA THR A 314 6.56 6.55 -11.97
C THR A 314 5.22 7.07 -11.44
N GLN A 315 4.11 6.41 -11.77
CA GLN A 315 2.78 6.78 -11.26
C GLN A 315 2.65 6.54 -9.76
N LEU A 316 3.24 5.46 -9.23
CA LEU A 316 3.33 5.21 -7.79
C LEU A 316 4.14 6.30 -7.08
N GLN A 317 5.27 6.72 -7.66
CA GLN A 317 6.07 7.84 -7.15
C GLN A 317 5.36 9.20 -7.25
N ALA A 318 4.41 9.36 -8.17
CA ALA A 318 3.60 10.59 -8.28
C ALA A 318 2.38 10.60 -7.34
N THR A 319 1.90 9.42 -6.93
CA THR A 319 0.74 9.28 -6.02
C THR A 319 1.14 9.12 -4.56
N ALA A 320 2.37 8.73 -4.33
CA ALA A 320 3.23 9.06 -3.22
C ALA A 320 2.69 9.94 -2.09
N ASP A 321 2.52 11.23 -2.39
CA ASP A 321 2.16 12.26 -1.43
C ASP A 321 0.75 12.10 -0.85
N GLN A 322 -0.04 11.22 -1.46
CA GLN A 322 -1.44 10.95 -1.10
C GLN A 322 -1.60 9.63 -0.34
N LEU A 323 -0.50 8.94 -0.01
CA LEU A 323 -0.49 7.59 0.57
C LEU A 323 -0.34 7.57 2.09
N GLY A 324 -0.46 8.71 2.79
CA GLY A 324 -0.42 8.75 4.25
C GLY A 324 0.97 8.43 4.80
N PRO A 325 1.17 7.39 5.65
CA PRO A 325 2.49 7.05 6.21
C PRO A 325 3.55 6.71 5.14
N VAL A 326 3.16 6.62 3.88
CA VAL A 326 4.06 6.36 2.75
C VAL A 326 4.60 7.67 2.13
N THR A 327 3.98 8.85 2.35
CA THR A 327 4.39 10.17 1.79
C THR A 327 5.90 10.44 1.93
N GLU A 328 6.50 9.94 3.00
CA GLU A 328 7.90 10.17 3.37
C GLU A 328 8.89 9.25 2.62
N LEU A 329 8.44 8.13 2.03
CA LEU A 329 9.24 7.32 1.09
C LEU A 329 9.47 8.02 -0.26
N PHE A 330 8.77 9.13 -0.50
CA PHE A 330 8.74 9.82 -1.79
C PHE A 330 9.29 11.25 -1.74
N SER A 331 9.63 11.75 -0.56
CA SER A 331 10.32 13.02 -0.45
C SER A 331 11.73 12.85 -1.02
N PRO A 332 12.16 13.62 -2.04
CA PRO A 332 13.58 13.74 -2.31
C PRO A 332 14.20 14.22 -1.00
N SER A 333 15.12 13.44 -0.45
CA SER A 333 15.92 13.86 0.69
C SER A 333 16.34 15.31 0.44
N LEU A 334 16.13 16.19 1.41
CA LEU A 334 16.71 17.53 1.49
C LEU A 334 18.25 17.43 1.54
N SER A 335 18.85 16.89 0.48
CA SER A 335 20.29 16.82 0.24
C SER A 335 20.68 17.67 -0.97
N GLU A 336 19.73 18.36 -1.61
CA GLU A 336 19.99 19.47 -2.54
C GLU A 336 19.66 20.83 -1.91
N GLN A 337 20.22 21.13 -0.73
CA GLN A 337 20.40 22.53 -0.30
C GLN A 337 21.50 22.76 0.77
N GLN A 338 22.49 21.87 0.81
CA GLN A 338 23.80 22.22 1.37
C GLN A 338 24.89 21.90 0.36
N THR A 339 24.77 22.49 -0.83
CA THR A 339 25.96 22.84 -1.60
C THR A 339 26.84 23.71 -0.71
N PHE A 340 28.00 23.16 -0.36
CA PHE A 340 29.20 23.86 0.07
C PHE A 340 29.26 25.30 -0.45
N GLY A 341 28.71 26.23 0.32
CA GLY A 341 29.02 27.64 0.23
C GLY A 341 30.38 27.87 0.86
N SER A 342 31.42 27.65 0.07
CA SER A 342 32.68 28.40 0.13
C SER A 342 33.20 28.77 1.53
N LEU A 343 33.91 27.84 2.17
CA LEU A 343 35.11 28.21 2.92
C LEU A 343 36.27 28.29 1.94
N SER A 344 36.35 29.43 1.28
CA SER A 344 37.55 29.96 0.62
C SER A 344 37.29 31.45 0.37
N ASP A 345 37.54 32.24 1.41
CA ASP A 345 38.59 33.27 1.41
C ASP A 345 39.06 33.52 2.85
#